data_AF-A0A4U5ZP46-F1
#
_entry.id   AF-A0A4U5ZP46-F1
#
_cell.length_a   1.000
_cell.length_b   1.000
_cell.length_c   1.000
_cell.angle_alpha   90.00
_cell.angle_beta   90.00
_cell.angle_gamma   90.00
#
_symmetry.space_group_name_H-M   'P 1'
#
loop_
_entity.id
_entity.type
_entity.pdbx_description
1 polymer ?
#
loop_
_entity_poly.entity_id
_entity_poly.type
_entity_poly.pdbx_seq_one_letter_code
_entity_poly.pdbx_strand_id
1 'polypeptide(L)'
;MALKSVYTSADDIPEEHKAFYREDGDKFVLDIEGIDDHPKVRGVITANRENIRKRDEYKAKVTELESKVGTLPEDFDADEWARLKAGEGGKPDEAIQALKDQHARAIEALKQKHAADIATKDQQIGERDGYIDRTLADGGLKDALLDVGVDPDLLDGALASLRPNVKVQRADNGDRKAIVETDLGEIGVPEFVKEWAAGKGKAYLGKASGPEAQGNNGNGRGKNLPAGNFGGDKSERTKAIAAKFPELAQG
;
A
#
# COMPACT_ATOMS: atom_id res chain seq x y z
N MET A 1 54.66 15.16 -8.54
CA MET A 1 53.34 15.41 -9.17
C MET A 1 52.29 15.37 -8.09
N ALA A 2 51.27 16.23 -8.15
CA ALA A 2 50.18 16.24 -7.17
C ALA A 2 48.98 15.47 -7.73
N LEU A 3 48.60 14.37 -7.09
CA LEU A 3 47.37 13.66 -7.40
C LEU A 3 46.18 14.44 -6.82
N LYS A 4 45.12 14.64 -7.61
CA LYS A 4 43.87 15.22 -7.10
C LYS A 4 43.10 14.16 -6.32
N SER A 5 42.46 14.53 -5.22
CA SER A 5 41.65 13.61 -4.42
C SER A 5 40.32 13.26 -5.09
N VAL A 6 39.79 14.14 -5.95
CA VAL A 6 38.48 13.99 -6.60
C VAL A 6 38.52 14.54 -8.04
N TYR A 7 37.89 13.81 -8.97
CA TYR A 7 37.58 14.26 -10.33
C TYR A 7 36.07 14.23 -10.58
N THR A 8 35.59 15.10 -11.47
CA THR A 8 34.18 15.18 -11.89
C THR A 8 33.89 14.39 -13.17
N SER A 9 34.92 13.94 -13.88
CA SER A 9 34.82 13.13 -15.10
C SER A 9 35.95 12.11 -15.16
N ALA A 10 35.69 10.94 -15.72
CA ALA A 10 36.68 9.87 -15.91
C ALA A 10 37.77 10.27 -16.92
N ASP A 11 37.43 11.14 -17.89
CA ASP A 11 38.34 11.60 -18.95
C ASP A 11 39.40 12.58 -18.44
N ASP A 12 39.14 13.24 -17.31
CA ASP A 12 40.06 14.17 -16.67
C ASP A 12 41.16 13.45 -15.85
N ILE A 13 41.03 12.13 -15.68
CA ILE A 13 41.96 11.30 -14.90
C ILE A 13 43.07 10.81 -15.84
N PRO A 14 44.36 11.11 -15.55
CA PRO A 14 45.47 10.56 -16.32
C PRO A 14 45.41 9.02 -16.38
N GLU A 15 45.59 8.43 -17.56
CA GLU A 15 45.50 6.98 -17.80
C GLU A 15 46.36 6.15 -16.83
N GLU A 16 47.56 6.65 -16.49
CA GLU A 16 48.49 6.02 -15.55
C GLU A 16 47.96 5.93 -14.11
N HIS A 17 46.89 6.66 -13.79
CA HIS A 17 46.34 6.76 -12.44
C HIS A 17 44.90 6.28 -12.34
N LYS A 18 44.20 5.99 -13.45
CA LYS A 18 42.80 5.54 -13.47
C LYS A 18 42.53 4.34 -12.55
N ALA A 19 43.49 3.42 -12.43
CA ALA A 19 43.38 2.25 -11.56
C ALA A 19 43.25 2.57 -10.06
N PHE A 20 43.63 3.78 -9.62
CA PHE A 20 43.56 4.22 -8.23
C PHE A 20 42.32 5.06 -7.91
N TYR A 21 41.38 5.24 -8.86
CA TYR A 21 40.16 6.00 -8.62
C TYR A 21 38.94 5.09 -8.71
N ARG A 22 37.98 5.33 -7.82
CA ARG A 22 36.70 4.64 -7.75
C ARG A 22 35.55 5.63 -7.98
N GLU A 23 34.54 5.20 -8.70
CA GLU A 23 33.30 5.95 -8.89
C GLU A 23 32.47 5.95 -7.58
N ASP A 24 32.14 7.14 -7.08
CA ASP A 24 31.30 7.38 -5.91
C ASP A 24 30.27 8.47 -6.24
N GLY A 25 29.09 8.03 -6.69
CA GLY A 25 28.05 8.91 -7.25
C GLY A 25 28.54 9.60 -8.53
N ASP A 26 28.37 10.92 -8.61
CA ASP A 26 28.73 11.72 -9.80
C ASP A 26 30.23 12.11 -9.85
N LYS A 27 31.10 11.43 -9.09
CA LYS A 27 32.51 11.79 -8.91
C LYS A 27 33.42 10.57 -8.88
N PHE A 28 34.69 10.78 -9.22
CA PHE A 28 35.75 9.79 -9.12
C PHE A 28 36.69 10.16 -7.98
N VAL A 29 36.74 9.34 -6.93
CA VAL A 29 37.50 9.59 -5.69
C VAL A 29 38.72 8.69 -5.67
N LEU A 30 39.86 9.23 -5.21
CA LEU A 30 41.10 8.49 -5.07
C LEU A 30 40.94 7.40 -3.99
N ASP A 31 41.02 6.15 -4.42
CA ASP A 31 40.90 4.94 -3.59
C ASP A 31 42.30 4.51 -3.13
N ILE A 32 42.69 4.94 -1.93
CA ILE A 32 43.98 4.58 -1.33
C ILE A 32 43.74 3.46 -0.31
N GLU A 33 44.32 2.29 -0.58
CA GLU A 33 44.30 1.17 0.35
C GLU A 33 44.94 1.56 1.70
N GLY A 34 44.24 1.26 2.81
CA GLY A 34 44.73 1.54 4.17
C GLY A 34 44.69 3.02 4.59
N ILE A 35 44.00 3.90 3.85
CA ILE A 35 43.87 5.33 4.21
C ILE A 35 43.30 5.56 5.62
N ASP A 36 42.44 4.64 6.08
CA ASP A 36 41.82 4.67 7.40
C ASP A 36 42.85 4.48 8.54
N ASP A 37 43.94 3.76 8.28
CA ASP A 37 45.03 3.54 9.23
C ASP A 37 46.12 4.62 9.18
N HIS A 38 46.03 5.56 8.24
CA HIS A 38 47.00 6.64 8.11
C HIS A 38 46.99 7.53 9.37
N PRO A 39 48.15 7.82 10.00
CA PRO A 39 48.22 8.55 11.28
C PRO A 39 47.50 9.89 11.32
N LYS A 40 47.43 10.59 10.17
CA LYS A 40 46.74 11.89 10.04
C LYS A 40 45.22 11.79 9.81
N VAL A 41 44.72 10.62 9.39
CA VAL A 41 43.31 10.40 9.04
C VAL A 41 42.59 9.68 10.18
N ARG A 42 43.26 8.71 10.81
CA ARG A 42 42.73 7.93 11.93
C ARG A 42 42.16 8.80 13.05
N GLY A 43 42.86 9.86 13.44
CA GLY A 43 42.39 10.80 14.47
C GLY A 43 41.10 11.53 14.08
N VAL A 44 40.96 11.89 12.80
CA VAL A 44 39.76 12.55 12.27
C VAL A 44 38.58 11.58 12.21
N ILE A 45 38.81 10.33 11.78
CA ILE A 45 37.79 9.28 11.78
C ILE A 45 37.29 9.00 13.20
N THR A 46 38.21 8.82 14.15
CA THR A 46 37.86 8.59 15.57
C THR A 46 37.09 9.76 16.14
N ALA A 47 37.55 11.00 15.94
CA ALA A 47 36.86 12.20 16.42
C ALA A 47 35.46 12.35 15.78
N ASN A 48 35.32 12.06 14.48
CA ASN A 48 34.03 12.13 13.80
C ASN A 48 33.06 11.07 14.34
N ARG A 49 33.52 9.84 14.59
CA ARG A 49 32.71 8.78 15.22
C ARG A 49 32.27 9.16 16.63
N GLU A 50 33.16 9.75 17.43
CA GLU A 50 32.80 10.27 18.76
C GLU A 50 31.80 11.42 18.70
N ASN A 51 31.95 12.33 17.73
CA ASN A 51 31.01 13.43 17.53
C ASN A 51 29.62 12.93 17.10
N ILE A 52 29.57 11.93 16.22
CA ILE A 52 28.31 11.27 15.85
C ILE A 52 27.67 10.62 17.10
N ARG A 53 28.45 9.90 17.91
CA ARG A 53 27.96 9.28 19.15
C ARG A 53 27.41 10.32 20.13
N LYS A 54 28.12 11.43 20.35
CA LYS A 54 27.68 12.52 21.23
C LYS A 54 26.44 13.21 20.69
N ARG A 55 26.37 13.46 19.38
CA ARG A 55 25.18 14.02 18.74
C ARG A 55 23.96 13.14 18.97
N ASP A 56 24.10 11.83 18.78
CA ASP A 56 23.00 10.89 18.96
C ASP A 56 22.57 10.79 20.43
N GLU A 57 23.53 10.82 21.36
CA GLU A 57 23.27 10.89 22.80
C GLU A 57 22.54 12.18 23.20
N TYR A 58 22.97 13.34 22.69
CA TYR A 58 22.30 14.62 22.94
C TYR A 58 20.91 14.65 22.32
N LYS A 59 20.74 14.10 21.12
CA LYS A 59 19.42 14.00 20.48
C LYS A 59 18.48 13.13 21.32
N ALA A 60 18.95 11.99 21.81
CA ALA A 60 18.17 11.13 22.70
C ALA A 60 17.79 11.87 24.00
N LYS A 61 18.73 12.60 24.62
CA LYS A 61 18.48 13.41 25.82
C LYS A 61 17.49 14.54 25.57
N VAL A 62 17.58 15.23 24.43
CA VAL A 62 16.63 16.28 24.04
C VAL A 62 15.24 15.68 23.86
N THR A 63 15.08 14.58 23.13
CA THR A 63 13.78 13.91 22.98
C THR A 63 13.22 13.41 24.32
N GLU A 64 14.06 12.91 25.21
CA GLU A 64 13.65 12.50 26.55
C GLU A 64 13.19 13.70 27.40
N LEU A 65 13.93 14.82 27.36
CA LEU A 65 13.57 16.06 28.05
C LEU A 65 12.31 16.69 27.46
N GLU A 66 12.17 16.73 26.14
CA GLU A 66 10.96 17.20 25.45
C GLU A 66 9.75 16.35 25.83
N SER A 67 9.90 15.02 25.92
CA SER A 67 8.82 14.14 26.39
C SER A 67 8.45 14.42 27.85
N LYS A 68 9.43 14.68 28.72
CA LYS A 68 9.17 15.01 30.13
C LYS A 68 8.53 16.38 30.27
N VAL A 69 9.01 17.38 29.55
CA VAL A 69 8.45 18.75 29.54
C VAL A 69 7.05 18.76 28.93
N GLY A 70 6.78 17.98 27.87
CA GLY A 70 5.44 17.87 27.30
C GLY A 70 4.40 17.22 28.22
N THR A 71 4.83 16.49 29.26
CA THR A 71 3.95 15.96 30.32
C THR A 71 3.76 16.91 31.50
N LEU A 72 4.62 17.93 31.63
CA LEU A 72 4.49 18.95 32.64
C LEU A 72 3.45 19.99 32.18
N PRO A 73 2.56 20.45 33.08
CA PRO A 73 1.69 21.58 32.78
C PRO A 73 2.54 22.79 32.36
N GLU A 74 2.10 23.54 31.34
CA GLU A 74 2.84 24.73 30.84
C GLU A 74 3.06 25.79 31.93
N ASP A 75 2.24 25.78 32.97
CA ASP A 75 2.32 26.70 34.11
C ASP A 75 3.15 26.16 35.30
N PHE A 76 3.84 25.01 35.18
CA PHE A 76 4.58 24.42 36.29
C PHE A 76 5.84 25.23 36.64
N ASP A 77 5.84 25.91 37.79
CA ASP A 77 7.00 26.58 38.36
C ASP A 77 7.76 25.64 39.33
N ALA A 78 8.93 25.19 38.90
CA ALA A 78 9.79 24.30 39.67
C ALA A 78 10.37 24.95 40.93
N ASP A 79 10.60 26.26 40.90
CA ASP A 79 11.17 27.02 42.01
C ASP A 79 10.11 27.27 43.08
N GLU A 80 8.86 27.55 42.68
CA GLU A 80 7.73 27.65 43.60
C GLU A 80 7.43 26.31 44.29
N TRP A 81 7.50 25.19 43.56
CA TRP A 81 7.36 23.85 44.13
C TRP A 81 8.45 23.53 45.15
N ALA A 82 9.70 23.87 44.85
CA ALA A 82 10.82 23.66 45.76
C ALA A 82 10.67 24.51 47.04
N ARG A 83 10.23 25.77 46.90
CA ARG A 83 9.98 26.68 48.03
C ARG A 83 8.84 26.20 48.92
N LEU A 84 7.75 25.71 48.32
CA LEU A 84 6.60 25.13 49.04
C LEU A 84 6.99 23.86 49.80
N LYS A 85 7.79 22.99 49.18
CA LYS A 85 8.30 21.77 49.82
C LYS A 85 9.26 22.07 50.99
N ALA A 86 10.02 23.16 50.90
CA ALA A 86 10.93 23.61 51.96
C ALA A 86 10.21 24.28 53.15
N GLY A 87 8.90 24.56 53.05
CA GLY A 87 8.13 25.16 54.14
C GLY A 87 8.39 26.66 54.36
N GLU A 88 9.06 27.33 53.42
CA GLU A 88 9.46 28.75 53.55
C GLU A 88 8.38 29.75 53.05
N GLY A 89 7.16 29.28 52.76
CA GLY A 89 6.01 30.12 52.42
C GLY A 89 5.07 30.30 53.61
N GLY A 90 4.95 31.53 54.14
CA GLY A 90 3.95 31.86 55.17
C GLY A 90 2.54 31.40 54.78
N LYS A 91 1.78 30.92 55.79
CA LYS A 91 0.51 30.18 55.69
C LYS A 91 0.54 29.06 54.63
N PRO A 92 1.12 27.88 54.99
CA PRO A 92 1.24 26.71 54.11
C PRO A 92 -0.08 26.34 53.42
N ASP A 93 -1.21 26.55 54.07
CA ASP A 93 -2.51 26.11 53.59
C ASP A 93 -2.98 26.82 52.31
N GLU A 94 -2.75 28.13 52.16
CA GLU A 94 -3.25 28.89 51.00
C GLU A 94 -2.43 28.60 49.73
N ALA A 95 -1.11 28.48 49.85
CA ALA A 95 -0.24 28.18 48.72
C ALA A 95 -0.29 26.69 48.32
N ILE A 96 -0.43 25.77 49.29
CA ILE A 96 -0.73 24.37 49.00
C ILE A 96 -2.09 24.24 48.30
N GLN A 97 -3.09 25.05 48.69
CA GLN A 97 -4.39 25.05 48.03
C GLN A 97 -4.31 25.60 46.59
N ALA A 98 -3.59 26.70 46.37
CA ALA A 98 -3.37 27.24 45.02
C ALA A 98 -2.66 26.23 44.10
N LEU A 99 -1.66 25.53 44.61
CA LEU A 99 -0.95 24.46 43.89
C LEU A 99 -1.88 23.27 43.59
N LYS A 100 -2.73 22.86 44.54
CA LYS A 100 -3.75 21.83 44.30
C LYS A 100 -4.73 22.25 43.21
N ASP A 101 -5.20 23.49 43.24
CA ASP A 101 -6.14 24.02 42.25
C ASP A 101 -5.48 24.17 40.87
N GLN A 102 -4.18 24.47 40.82
CA GLN A 102 -3.41 24.48 39.58
C GLN A 102 -3.23 23.07 39.02
N HIS A 103 -2.84 22.09 39.84
CA HIS A 103 -2.73 20.70 39.42
C HIS A 103 -4.09 20.11 39.01
N ALA A 104 -5.17 20.45 39.71
CA ALA A 104 -6.51 20.03 39.34
C ALA A 104 -6.91 20.58 37.97
N ARG A 105 -6.64 21.87 37.70
CA ARG A 105 -6.85 22.48 36.39
C ARG A 105 -6.00 21.83 35.30
N ALA A 106 -4.73 21.55 35.58
CA ALA A 106 -3.84 20.88 34.64
C ALA A 106 -4.30 19.45 34.31
N ILE A 107 -4.74 18.69 35.32
CA ILE A 107 -5.29 17.34 35.14
C ILE A 107 -6.55 17.40 34.27
N GLU A 108 -7.45 18.35 34.53
CA GLU A 108 -8.67 18.52 33.72
C GLU A 108 -8.35 18.95 32.28
N ALA A 109 -7.42 19.88 32.07
CA ALA A 109 -6.96 20.27 30.74
C ALA A 109 -6.35 19.08 29.98
N LEU A 110 -5.55 18.26 30.68
CA LEU A 110 -4.89 17.09 30.09
C LEU A 110 -5.90 15.97 29.77
N LYS A 111 -6.91 15.76 30.62
CA LYS A 111 -8.04 14.87 30.33
C LYS A 111 -8.83 15.34 29.11
N GLN A 112 -9.13 16.64 29.01
CA GLN A 112 -9.84 17.21 27.86
C GLN A 112 -9.04 17.06 26.57
N LYS A 113 -7.73 17.34 26.61
CA LYS A 113 -6.83 17.15 25.47
C LYS A 113 -6.79 15.69 25.03
N HIS A 114 -6.59 14.76 25.96
CA HIS A 114 -6.59 13.34 25.63
C HIS A 114 -7.93 12.84 25.10
N ALA A 115 -9.05 13.32 25.64
CA ALA A 115 -10.37 13.00 25.11
C ALA A 115 -10.55 13.50 23.66
N ALA A 116 -10.08 14.72 23.36
CA ALA A 116 -10.09 15.27 22.00
C ALA A 116 -9.15 14.51 21.05
N ASP A 117 -7.96 14.13 21.52
CA ASP A 117 -6.99 13.36 20.74
C ASP A 117 -7.52 11.95 20.43
N ILE A 118 -8.17 11.29 21.40
CA ILE A 118 -8.83 10.00 21.21
C ILE A 118 -9.96 10.13 20.18
N ALA A 119 -10.84 11.11 20.34
CA ALA A 119 -11.95 11.33 19.39
C ALA A 119 -11.43 11.58 17.96
N THR A 120 -10.34 12.35 17.82
CA THR A 120 -9.68 12.60 16.53
C THR A 120 -9.11 11.30 15.94
N LYS A 121 -8.45 10.48 16.75
CA LYS A 121 -7.90 9.18 16.31
C LYS A 121 -9.01 8.21 15.91
N ASP A 122 -10.09 8.15 16.67
CA ASP A 122 -11.24 7.30 16.36
C ASP A 122 -11.90 7.71 15.05
N GLN A 123 -12.02 9.01 14.78
CA GLN A 123 -12.49 9.51 13.48
C GLN A 123 -11.56 9.07 12.34
N GLN A 124 -10.24 9.25 12.50
CA GLN A 124 -9.25 8.84 11.48
C GLN A 124 -9.27 7.33 11.25
N ILE A 125 -9.43 6.53 12.31
CA ILE A 125 -9.57 5.08 12.20
C ILE A 125 -10.84 4.74 11.43
N GLY A 126 -11.98 5.36 11.75
CA GLY A 126 -13.25 5.16 11.04
C GLY A 126 -13.19 5.50 9.55
N GLU A 127 -12.53 6.60 9.19
CA GLU A 127 -12.32 7.00 7.80
C GLU A 127 -11.46 6.00 7.03
N ARG A 128 -10.32 5.59 7.60
CA ARG A 128 -9.41 4.61 7.01
C ARG A 128 -10.08 3.25 6.89
N ASP A 129 -10.82 2.86 7.91
CA ASP A 129 -11.58 1.63 7.95
C ASP A 129 -12.63 1.58 6.85
N GLY A 130 -13.41 2.65 6.67
CA GLY A 130 -14.40 2.75 5.60
C GLY A 130 -13.76 2.72 4.21
N TYR A 131 -12.58 3.34 4.03
CA TYR A 131 -11.83 3.28 2.77
C TYR A 131 -11.34 1.86 2.46
N ILE A 132 -10.75 1.17 3.44
CA ILE A 132 -10.27 -0.20 3.29
C ILE A 132 -11.44 -1.14 2.98
N ASP A 133 -12.55 -1.05 3.71
CA ASP A 133 -13.72 -1.91 3.48
C ASP A 133 -14.30 -1.71 2.10
N ARG A 134 -14.39 -0.46 1.63
CA ARG A 134 -14.85 -0.16 0.28
C ARG A 134 -13.93 -0.75 -0.78
N THR A 135 -12.63 -0.53 -0.65
CA THR A 135 -11.62 -1.01 -1.61
C THR A 135 -11.55 -2.53 -1.64
N LEU A 136 -11.66 -3.20 -0.48
CA LEU A 136 -11.67 -4.66 -0.39
C LEU A 136 -12.91 -5.25 -1.06
N ALA A 137 -14.09 -4.67 -0.79
CA ALA A 137 -15.33 -5.12 -1.41
C ALA A 137 -15.36 -4.86 -2.92
N ASP A 138 -14.97 -3.67 -3.36
CA ASP A 138 -14.97 -3.28 -4.78
C ASP A 138 -13.93 -4.08 -5.57
N GLY A 139 -12.69 -4.15 -5.06
CA GLY A 139 -11.60 -4.90 -5.68
C GLY A 139 -11.88 -6.39 -5.73
N GLY A 140 -12.26 -6.99 -4.59
CA GLY A 140 -12.57 -8.43 -4.54
C GLY A 140 -13.76 -8.83 -5.41
N LEU A 141 -14.78 -7.97 -5.53
CA LEU A 141 -15.90 -8.21 -6.44
C LEU A 141 -15.48 -8.05 -7.91
N LYS A 142 -14.69 -7.02 -8.22
CA LYS A 142 -14.18 -6.79 -9.58
C LYS A 142 -13.33 -7.94 -10.07
N ASP A 143 -12.39 -8.39 -9.25
CA ASP A 143 -11.50 -9.51 -9.57
C ASP A 143 -12.32 -10.80 -9.78
N ALA A 144 -13.27 -11.09 -8.89
CA ALA A 144 -14.16 -12.25 -9.04
C ALA A 144 -15.01 -12.19 -10.33
N LEU A 145 -15.46 -11.01 -10.76
CA LEU A 145 -16.21 -10.83 -12.00
C LEU A 145 -15.35 -11.07 -13.24
N LEU A 146 -14.11 -10.58 -13.22
CA LEU A 146 -13.15 -10.83 -14.29
C LEU A 146 -12.77 -12.31 -14.37
N ASP A 147 -12.60 -12.98 -13.23
CA ASP A 147 -12.28 -14.40 -13.15
C ASP A 147 -13.35 -15.31 -13.78
N VAL A 148 -14.63 -14.93 -13.66
CA VAL A 148 -15.73 -15.67 -14.30
C VAL A 148 -15.95 -15.26 -15.77
N GLY A 149 -15.16 -14.33 -16.30
CA GLY A 149 -15.19 -13.91 -17.69
C GLY A 149 -16.29 -12.91 -18.04
N VAL A 150 -16.65 -12.03 -17.11
CA VAL A 150 -17.52 -10.88 -17.43
C VAL A 150 -16.87 -10.01 -18.49
N ASP A 151 -17.67 -9.60 -19.47
CA ASP A 151 -17.26 -8.66 -20.52
C ASP A 151 -16.79 -7.34 -19.88
N PRO A 152 -15.54 -6.88 -20.15
CA PRO A 152 -15.03 -5.62 -19.63
C PRO A 152 -15.95 -4.42 -19.88
N ASP A 153 -16.69 -4.40 -21.00
CA ASP A 153 -17.61 -3.31 -21.34
C ASP A 153 -18.87 -3.31 -20.45
N LEU A 154 -19.20 -4.44 -19.82
CA LEU A 154 -20.35 -4.62 -18.94
C LEU A 154 -19.98 -4.70 -17.46
N LEU A 155 -18.68 -4.65 -17.15
CA LEU A 155 -18.14 -4.84 -15.81
C LEU A 155 -18.69 -3.81 -14.81
N ASP A 156 -18.73 -2.54 -15.18
CA ASP A 156 -19.21 -1.46 -14.30
C ASP A 156 -20.69 -1.63 -13.94
N GLY A 157 -21.51 -2.11 -14.89
CA GLY A 157 -22.91 -2.43 -14.65
C GLY A 157 -23.09 -3.63 -13.72
N ALA A 158 -22.29 -4.68 -13.92
CA ALA A 158 -22.27 -5.85 -13.04
C ALA A 158 -21.85 -5.47 -11.61
N LEU A 159 -20.77 -4.71 -11.48
CA LEU A 159 -20.27 -4.17 -10.21
C LEU A 159 -21.35 -3.39 -9.48
N ALA A 160 -21.99 -2.42 -10.13
CA ALA A 160 -23.05 -1.61 -9.52
C ALA A 160 -24.23 -2.45 -9.03
N SER A 161 -24.58 -3.54 -9.75
CA SER A 161 -25.70 -4.41 -9.39
C SER A 161 -25.40 -5.35 -8.21
N LEU A 162 -24.15 -5.79 -8.06
CA LEU A 162 -23.75 -6.79 -7.08
C LEU A 162 -23.14 -6.19 -5.81
N ARG A 163 -22.55 -5.00 -5.91
CA ARG A 163 -21.88 -4.32 -4.80
C ARG A 163 -22.73 -4.15 -3.53
N PRO A 164 -24.04 -3.83 -3.60
CA PRO A 164 -24.88 -3.73 -2.40
C PRO A 164 -25.01 -5.03 -1.60
N ASN A 165 -24.75 -6.19 -2.23
CA ASN A 165 -24.83 -7.49 -1.58
C ASN A 165 -23.53 -7.86 -0.84
N VAL A 166 -22.42 -7.15 -1.12
CA VAL A 166 -21.10 -7.43 -0.55
C VAL A 166 -20.92 -6.65 0.75
N LYS A 167 -20.65 -7.39 1.83
CA LYS A 167 -20.29 -6.88 3.15
C LYS A 167 -18.83 -7.22 3.47
N VAL A 168 -18.24 -6.48 4.40
CA VAL A 168 -16.90 -6.80 4.92
C VAL A 168 -17.04 -7.27 6.36
N GLN A 169 -16.65 -8.51 6.61
CA GLN A 169 -16.51 -9.06 7.94
C GLN A 169 -15.12 -8.72 8.46
N ARG A 170 -15.07 -8.21 9.69
CA ARG A 170 -13.83 -7.85 10.39
C ARG A 170 -13.61 -8.84 11.53
N ALA A 171 -12.41 -9.39 11.62
CA ALA A 171 -11.98 -10.24 12.73
C ALA A 171 -11.19 -9.42 13.76
N ASP A 172 -11.13 -9.90 15.00
CA ASP A 172 -10.47 -9.23 16.12
C ASP A 172 -8.95 -9.06 15.92
N ASN A 173 -8.35 -9.89 15.06
CA ASN A 173 -6.93 -9.81 14.70
C ASN A 173 -6.63 -8.75 13.61
N GLY A 174 -7.65 -8.03 13.15
CA GLY A 174 -7.54 -7.02 12.09
C GLY A 174 -7.73 -7.57 10.68
N ASP A 175 -7.93 -8.88 10.51
CA ASP A 175 -8.24 -9.46 9.20
C ASP A 175 -9.62 -9.00 8.72
N ARG A 176 -9.72 -8.80 7.41
CA ARG A 176 -10.96 -8.38 6.75
C ARG A 176 -11.27 -9.29 5.58
N LYS A 177 -12.53 -9.71 5.45
CA LYS A 177 -12.99 -10.57 4.37
C LYS A 177 -14.26 -10.02 3.77
N ALA A 178 -14.27 -9.89 2.44
CA ALA A 178 -15.49 -9.58 1.71
C ALA A 178 -16.36 -10.85 1.60
N ILE A 179 -17.60 -10.74 2.05
CA ILE A 179 -18.58 -11.82 2.11
C ILE A 179 -19.93 -11.36 1.54
N VAL A 180 -20.77 -12.32 1.22
CA VAL A 180 -22.18 -12.11 0.86
C VAL A 180 -23.04 -12.96 1.78
N GLU A 181 -24.03 -12.33 2.41
CA GLU A 181 -25.04 -13.05 3.20
C GLU A 181 -26.10 -13.62 2.27
N THR A 182 -26.34 -14.93 2.38
CA THR A 182 -27.39 -15.65 1.66
C THR A 182 -28.31 -16.34 2.65
N ASP A 183 -29.46 -16.85 2.19
CA ASP A 183 -30.40 -17.60 3.01
C ASP A 183 -29.78 -18.87 3.63
N LEU A 184 -28.69 -19.38 3.04
CA LEU A 184 -27.96 -20.57 3.49
C LEU A 184 -26.72 -20.25 4.34
N GLY A 185 -26.43 -18.95 4.55
CA GLY A 185 -25.29 -18.47 5.33
C GLY A 185 -24.38 -17.52 4.57
N GLU A 186 -23.26 -17.18 5.20
CA GLU A 186 -22.22 -16.32 4.64
C GLU A 186 -21.37 -17.10 3.63
N ILE A 187 -21.25 -16.57 2.41
CA ILE A 187 -20.37 -17.12 1.37
C ILE A 187 -19.33 -16.08 0.95
N GLY A 188 -18.20 -16.54 0.41
CA GLY A 188 -17.19 -15.67 -0.16
C GLY A 188 -17.66 -15.03 -1.47
N VAL A 189 -17.20 -13.81 -1.74
CA VAL A 189 -17.51 -13.10 -3.00
C VAL A 189 -17.20 -13.91 -4.26
N PRO A 190 -16.09 -14.67 -4.36
CA PRO A 190 -15.83 -15.49 -5.55
C PRO A 190 -16.89 -16.58 -5.79
N GLU A 191 -17.41 -17.20 -4.73
CA GLU A 191 -18.44 -18.24 -4.86
C GLU A 191 -19.78 -17.62 -5.29
N PHE A 192 -20.15 -16.51 -4.65
CA PHE A 192 -21.34 -15.73 -5.02
C PHE A 192 -21.33 -15.31 -6.49
N VAL A 193 -20.19 -14.81 -6.99
CA VAL A 193 -20.07 -14.36 -8.38
C VAL A 193 -20.15 -15.53 -9.36
N LYS A 194 -19.59 -16.70 -9.03
CA LYS A 194 -19.74 -17.91 -9.84
C LYS A 194 -21.19 -18.36 -9.96
N GLU A 195 -21.92 -18.41 -8.84
CA GLU A 195 -23.34 -18.75 -8.83
C GLU A 195 -24.17 -17.74 -9.63
N TRP A 196 -23.89 -16.45 -9.46
CA TRP A 196 -24.54 -15.38 -10.23
C TRP A 196 -24.27 -15.53 -11.73
N ALA A 197 -23.01 -15.71 -12.14
CA ALA A 197 -22.60 -15.88 -13.54
C ALA A 197 -23.25 -17.10 -14.19
N ALA A 198 -23.42 -18.20 -13.45
CA ALA A 198 -24.10 -19.40 -13.90
C ALA A 198 -25.62 -19.23 -14.06
N GLY A 199 -26.21 -18.19 -13.45
CA GLY A 199 -27.64 -17.90 -13.48
C GLY A 199 -27.97 -16.58 -14.19
N LYS A 200 -28.24 -15.54 -13.39
CA LYS A 200 -28.69 -14.22 -13.86
C LYS A 200 -27.60 -13.43 -14.60
N GLY A 201 -26.34 -13.74 -14.33
CA GLY A 201 -25.16 -13.07 -14.87
C GLY A 201 -24.74 -13.54 -16.26
N LYS A 202 -25.39 -14.57 -16.84
CA LYS A 202 -24.99 -15.11 -18.15
C LYS A 202 -24.92 -14.06 -19.27
N ALA A 203 -25.80 -13.07 -19.23
CA ALA A 203 -25.83 -11.98 -20.22
C ALA A 203 -24.63 -11.02 -20.12
N TYR A 204 -23.92 -11.04 -19.00
CA TYR A 204 -22.74 -10.22 -18.76
C TYR A 204 -21.43 -10.93 -19.16
N LEU A 205 -21.48 -12.22 -19.49
CA LEU A 205 -20.30 -12.98 -19.87
C LEU A 205 -19.83 -12.60 -21.28
N GLY A 206 -18.52 -12.52 -21.46
CA GLY A 206 -17.92 -12.27 -22.77
C GLY A 206 -18.38 -13.31 -23.79
N LYS A 207 -18.73 -12.85 -25.01
CA LYS A 207 -19.03 -13.77 -26.11
C LYS A 207 -17.77 -14.59 -26.40
N ALA A 208 -17.91 -15.91 -26.47
CA ALA A 208 -16.82 -16.78 -26.89
C ALA A 208 -16.30 -16.31 -28.26
N SER A 209 -15.05 -15.86 -28.32
CA SER A 209 -14.41 -15.39 -29.55
C SER A 209 -13.28 -16.34 -29.91
N GLY A 210 -13.36 -16.90 -31.12
CA GLY A 210 -12.40 -17.87 -31.65
C GLY A 210 -13.02 -18.70 -32.80
N PRO A 211 -12.21 -19.26 -33.73
CA PRO A 211 -12.72 -20.04 -34.86
C PRO A 211 -13.53 -21.29 -34.46
N GLU A 212 -13.39 -21.76 -33.22
CA GLU A 212 -14.10 -22.91 -32.65
C GLU A 212 -14.87 -22.57 -31.36
N ALA A 213 -15.29 -21.32 -31.20
CA ALA A 213 -16.16 -20.93 -30.10
C ALA A 213 -17.55 -21.58 -30.25
N GLN A 214 -17.72 -22.81 -29.76
CA GLN A 214 -19.05 -23.40 -29.55
C GLN A 214 -19.78 -22.60 -28.47
N GLY A 215 -20.48 -21.56 -28.90
CA GLY A 215 -21.56 -20.97 -28.12
C GLY A 215 -22.58 -22.06 -27.81
N ASN A 216 -22.87 -22.26 -26.52
CA ASN A 216 -23.96 -23.11 -26.06
C ASN A 216 -25.31 -22.45 -26.44
N ASN A 217 -25.69 -22.56 -27.71
CA ASN A 217 -27.02 -22.18 -28.19
C ASN A 217 -27.97 -23.36 -28.00
N GLY A 218 -28.45 -23.50 -26.76
CA GLY A 218 -29.73 -24.14 -26.51
C GLY A 218 -30.84 -23.34 -27.19
N ASN A 219 -31.47 -23.95 -28.19
CA ASN A 219 -32.75 -23.60 -28.83
C ASN A 219 -32.84 -22.28 -29.61
N GLY A 220 -32.95 -22.38 -30.94
CA GLY A 220 -33.68 -21.36 -31.70
C GLY A 220 -33.47 -21.36 -33.22
N ARG A 221 -34.34 -22.11 -33.92
CA ARG A 221 -34.87 -21.83 -35.27
C ARG A 221 -33.89 -21.68 -36.44
N GLY A 222 -34.00 -22.64 -37.37
CA GLY A 222 -33.26 -22.64 -38.62
C GLY A 222 -33.57 -21.48 -39.57
N LYS A 223 -32.59 -21.20 -40.43
CA LYS A 223 -32.73 -20.98 -41.88
C LYS A 223 -31.32 -20.77 -42.46
N ASN A 224 -30.97 -21.60 -43.44
CA ASN A 224 -29.98 -21.40 -44.50
C ASN A 224 -28.66 -20.70 -44.13
N LEU A 225 -27.63 -21.47 -43.77
CA LEU A 225 -26.25 -20.99 -43.92
C LEU A 225 -25.82 -21.09 -45.40
N PRO A 226 -25.23 -20.03 -46.00
CA PRO A 226 -24.80 -20.03 -47.41
C PRO A 226 -23.63 -20.97 -47.70
N ALA A 227 -23.57 -21.44 -48.96
CA ALA A 227 -22.60 -22.41 -49.46
C ALA A 227 -21.15 -21.89 -49.50
N GLY A 228 -20.35 -22.34 -48.54
CA GLY A 228 -18.90 -22.13 -48.53
C GLY A 228 -18.22 -22.54 -47.22
N ASN A 229 -18.46 -23.76 -46.74
CA ASN A 229 -17.71 -24.30 -45.61
C ASN A 229 -16.43 -24.99 -46.14
N PHE A 230 -15.26 -24.40 -45.90
CA PHE A 230 -13.94 -25.02 -46.11
C PHE A 230 -13.34 -25.57 -44.80
N GLY A 231 -14.18 -26.00 -43.85
CA GLY A 231 -13.80 -26.71 -42.63
C GLY A 231 -14.70 -27.93 -42.40
N GLY A 232 -14.11 -29.07 -42.06
CA GLY A 232 -14.74 -30.40 -42.07
C GLY A 232 -13.71 -31.48 -42.40
N ASP A 233 -14.10 -32.76 -42.43
CA ASP A 233 -13.15 -33.82 -42.76
C ASP A 233 -12.71 -33.79 -44.24
N LYS A 234 -11.73 -34.64 -44.62
CA LYS A 234 -11.17 -34.64 -45.98
C LYS A 234 -12.23 -34.88 -47.06
N SER A 235 -13.28 -35.67 -46.76
CA SER A 235 -14.36 -36.04 -47.69
C SER A 235 -15.32 -34.87 -47.95
N GLU A 236 -15.60 -34.09 -46.91
CA GLU A 236 -16.47 -32.90 -47.00
C GLU A 236 -15.80 -31.79 -47.80
N ARG A 237 -14.49 -31.60 -47.62
CA ARG A 237 -13.71 -30.61 -48.38
C ARG A 237 -13.64 -30.96 -49.86
N THR A 238 -13.42 -32.22 -50.23
CA THR A 238 -13.42 -32.63 -51.65
C THR A 238 -14.76 -32.43 -52.32
N LYS A 239 -15.88 -32.70 -51.63
CA LYS A 239 -17.23 -32.44 -52.17
C LYS A 239 -17.49 -30.94 -52.37
N ALA A 240 -17.05 -30.10 -51.43
CA ALA A 240 -17.20 -28.65 -51.54
C ALA A 240 -16.37 -28.05 -52.69
N ILE A 241 -15.14 -28.56 -52.90
CA ILE A 241 -14.28 -28.16 -54.02
C ILE A 241 -14.91 -28.59 -55.35
N ALA A 242 -15.40 -29.84 -55.47
CA ALA A 242 -16.04 -30.34 -56.68
C ALA A 242 -17.31 -29.56 -57.04
N ALA A 243 -18.06 -29.08 -56.04
CA ALA A 243 -19.25 -28.26 -56.26
C ALA A 243 -18.93 -26.82 -56.69
N LYS A 244 -17.78 -26.27 -56.28
CA LYS A 244 -17.34 -24.91 -56.61
C LYS A 244 -16.57 -24.83 -57.93
N PHE A 245 -15.87 -25.90 -58.30
CA PHE A 245 -15.01 -25.97 -59.49
C PHE A 245 -15.25 -27.28 -60.26
N PRO A 246 -16.42 -27.43 -60.92
CA PRO A 246 -16.77 -28.65 -61.66
C PRO A 246 -15.80 -28.95 -62.82
N GLU A 247 -15.11 -27.94 -63.33
CA GLU A 247 -14.09 -28.08 -64.38
C GLU A 247 -12.81 -28.82 -63.94
N LEU A 248 -12.52 -28.91 -62.63
CA LEU A 248 -11.37 -29.66 -62.11
C LEU A 248 -11.63 -31.18 -62.01
N ALA A 249 -12.87 -31.63 -62.20
CA ALA A 249 -13.27 -33.03 -62.08
C ALA A 249 -13.25 -33.81 -63.42
N GLN A 250 -12.89 -33.16 -64.53
CA GLN A 250 -12.86 -33.77 -65.87
C GLN A 250 -11.43 -33.89 -66.46
N GLY A 251 -10.40 -33.89 -65.62
CA GLY A 251 -9.01 -34.16 -66.00
C GLY A 251 -8.53 -35.50 -65.47
#